data_AF-A0A2V9UDP2-F1
#
_entry.id   AF-A0A2V9UDP2-F1
#
_cell.length_a   1.000
_cell.length_b   1.000
_cell.length_c   1.000
_cell.angle_alpha   90.00
_cell.angle_beta   90.00
_cell.angle_gamma   90.00
#
_symmetry.space_group_name_H-M   'P 1'
#
loop_
_entity.id
_entity.type
_entity.pdbx_description
1 polymer ?
#
loop_
_entity_poly.entity_id
_entity_poly.type
_entity_poly.pdbx_seq_one_letter_code
_entity_poly.pdbx_strand_id
1 'polypeptide(L)'
;MATSQRVPISDESIQCPVCGASAANGGCKEAGGCIAAHVAMEKDLTRETAAAESVNRDARVLEAGFDALALLHIGLVLCAADGRVIGANEIADEILSTRDGLEVSQDGFLRASQESERPLQQLVQQVGNRTRDGGLVSEVLAVKRKRKRPLTLLIRASHATVAAEGERNVLVMVMDSALPVRAIESELRQLFGFSSMEARLAMLLIQGDELEECCQELAIRRSTGCTHLKRLFKKTGVHRQSQLVTLLLKSIGLAYLGGLGAKLASVESLPAEDPAVQRVGRSQITF
;
A
#
# COMPACT_ATOMS: atom_id res chain seq x y z
N MET A 1 11.80 -48.20 -41.70
CA MET A 1 12.39 -48.58 -40.40
C MET A 1 13.40 -47.50 -40.04
N ALA A 2 13.00 -46.52 -39.23
CA ALA A 2 13.86 -45.40 -38.86
C ALA A 2 14.78 -45.83 -37.71
N THR A 3 16.08 -45.78 -37.96
CA THR A 3 17.16 -46.05 -37.01
C THR A 3 17.13 -45.03 -35.87
N SER A 4 16.82 -45.50 -34.65
CA SER A 4 16.99 -44.76 -33.40
C SER A 4 18.49 -44.52 -33.16
N GLN A 5 18.99 -43.36 -33.56
CA GLN A 5 20.35 -42.92 -33.26
C GLN A 5 20.38 -42.42 -31.80
N ARG A 6 21.07 -43.17 -30.95
CA ARG A 6 21.32 -42.81 -29.54
C ARG A 6 22.32 -41.66 -29.47
N VAL A 7 22.02 -40.67 -28.63
CA VAL A 7 22.94 -39.57 -28.31
C VAL A 7 23.91 -40.06 -27.22
N PRO A 8 25.23 -40.08 -27.46
CA PRO A 8 26.20 -40.48 -26.44
C PRO A 8 26.31 -39.39 -25.38
N ILE A 9 26.16 -39.78 -24.11
CA ILE A 9 26.39 -38.91 -22.95
C ILE A 9 27.90 -39.01 -22.65
N SER A 10 28.64 -37.90 -22.71
CA SER A 10 30.11 -37.90 -22.61
C SER A 10 30.66 -38.06 -21.20
N ASP A 11 29.80 -38.17 -20.18
CA ASP A 11 30.17 -38.30 -18.78
C ASP A 11 29.36 -39.45 -18.13
N GLU A 12 30.06 -40.48 -17.63
CA GLU A 12 29.45 -41.68 -17.04
C GLU A 12 28.68 -41.39 -15.73
N SER A 13 28.94 -40.25 -15.11
CA SER A 13 28.33 -39.82 -13.84
C SER A 13 26.97 -39.13 -13.99
N ILE A 14 26.58 -38.73 -15.21
CA ILE A 14 25.36 -37.96 -15.45
C ILE A 14 24.20 -38.90 -15.80
N GLN A 15 23.16 -38.85 -14.97
CA GLN A 15 21.93 -39.61 -15.14
C GLN A 15 20.78 -38.68 -15.56
N CYS A 16 20.05 -39.02 -16.61
CA CYS A 16 18.87 -38.29 -17.04
C CYS A 16 17.80 -38.34 -15.94
N PRO A 17 17.35 -37.21 -15.37
CA PRO A 17 16.38 -37.21 -14.28
C PRO A 17 14.95 -37.56 -14.72
N VAL A 18 14.67 -37.61 -16.02
CA VAL A 18 13.34 -38.00 -16.54
C VAL A 18 13.19 -39.53 -16.65
N CYS A 19 14.23 -40.24 -17.09
CA CYS A 19 14.13 -41.69 -17.35
C CYS A 19 15.21 -42.54 -16.68
N GLY A 20 16.16 -41.93 -15.97
CA GLY A 20 17.23 -42.61 -15.27
C GLY A 20 18.36 -43.16 -16.17
N ALA A 21 18.39 -42.83 -17.47
CA ALA A 21 19.42 -43.31 -18.38
C ALA A 21 20.77 -42.59 -18.15
N SER A 22 21.87 -43.33 -18.25
CA SER A 22 23.26 -42.87 -18.16
C SER A 22 24.10 -43.56 -19.25
N ALA A 23 25.37 -43.15 -19.41
CA ALA A 23 26.27 -43.82 -20.34
C ALA A 23 26.47 -45.31 -19.97
N ALA A 24 26.55 -45.62 -18.65
CA ALA A 24 26.75 -46.97 -18.13
C ALA A 24 25.57 -47.94 -18.39
N ASN A 25 24.35 -47.45 -18.58
CA ASN A 25 23.16 -48.29 -18.86
C ASN A 25 22.66 -48.19 -20.32
N GLY A 26 23.48 -47.61 -21.20
CA GLY A 26 23.26 -47.62 -22.66
C GLY A 26 22.50 -46.42 -23.23
N GLY A 27 22.28 -45.34 -22.46
CA GLY A 27 21.70 -44.06 -22.91
C GLY A 27 20.17 -44.01 -23.09
N CYS A 28 19.58 -42.82 -23.31
CA CYS A 28 18.12 -42.66 -23.54
C CYS A 28 17.69 -43.45 -24.79
N LYS A 29 16.74 -44.38 -24.63
CA LYS A 29 16.12 -45.11 -25.76
C LYS A 29 15.27 -44.20 -26.66
N GLU A 30 14.67 -43.15 -26.07
CA GLU A 30 13.85 -42.14 -26.75
C GLU A 30 14.33 -40.73 -26.38
N ALA A 31 15.53 -40.36 -26.83
CA ALA A 31 16.16 -39.08 -26.49
C ALA A 31 15.25 -37.87 -26.79
N GLY A 32 14.46 -37.91 -27.86
CA GLY A 32 13.50 -36.84 -28.20
C GLY A 32 12.41 -36.63 -27.14
N GLY A 33 11.90 -37.71 -26.53
CA GLY A 33 10.92 -37.63 -25.45
C GLY A 33 11.55 -37.12 -24.14
N CYS A 34 12.77 -37.59 -23.82
CA CYS A 34 13.55 -37.10 -22.68
C CYS A 34 13.78 -35.57 -22.78
N ILE A 35 14.23 -35.09 -23.95
CA ILE A 35 14.51 -33.67 -24.21
C ILE A 35 13.24 -32.81 -24.13
N ALA A 36 12.13 -33.27 -24.72
CA ALA A 36 10.87 -32.54 -24.66
C ALA A 36 10.34 -32.40 -23.23
N ALA A 37 10.47 -33.45 -22.40
CA ALA A 37 10.09 -33.41 -20.99
C ALA A 37 10.96 -32.46 -20.17
N HIS A 38 12.27 -32.42 -20.44
CA HIS A 38 13.18 -31.47 -19.82
C HIS A 38 12.85 -30.01 -20.15
N VAL A 39 12.63 -29.72 -21.44
CA VAL A 39 12.24 -28.37 -21.90
C VAL A 39 10.86 -27.99 -21.35
N ALA A 40 9.95 -28.94 -21.15
CA ALA A 40 8.66 -28.70 -20.49
C ALA A 40 8.83 -28.37 -19.00
N MET A 41 9.63 -29.14 -18.26
CA MET A 41 9.95 -28.88 -16.85
C MET A 41 10.62 -27.51 -16.64
N GLU A 42 11.57 -27.13 -17.51
CA GLU A 42 12.23 -25.82 -17.44
C GLU A 42 11.27 -24.67 -17.76
N LYS A 43 10.32 -24.88 -18.68
CA LYS A 43 9.24 -23.93 -18.99
C LYS A 43 8.22 -23.80 -17.86
N ASP A 44 7.90 -24.90 -17.17
CA ASP A 44 6.98 -24.87 -16.04
C ASP A 44 7.60 -24.18 -14.83
N LEU A 45 8.89 -24.44 -14.56
CA LEU A 45 9.62 -23.75 -13.50
C LEU A 45 9.75 -22.25 -13.77
N THR A 46 10.04 -21.84 -15.00
CA THR A 46 10.10 -20.41 -15.38
C THR A 46 8.73 -19.72 -15.34
N ARG A 47 7.64 -20.45 -15.57
CA ARG A 47 6.27 -19.94 -15.38
C ARG A 47 5.92 -19.77 -13.92
N GLU A 48 6.30 -20.72 -13.07
CA GLU A 48 6.10 -20.63 -11.62
C GLU A 48 6.90 -19.47 -11.00
N THR A 49 8.16 -19.28 -11.41
CA THR A 49 8.96 -18.15 -10.95
C THR A 49 8.45 -16.81 -11.48
N ALA A 50 7.99 -16.73 -12.74
CA ALA A 50 7.40 -15.50 -13.28
C ALA A 50 6.07 -15.15 -12.61
N ALA A 51 5.26 -16.14 -12.24
CA ALA A 51 4.03 -15.94 -11.46
C ALA A 51 4.35 -15.48 -10.02
N ALA A 52 5.38 -16.05 -9.39
CA ALA A 52 5.86 -15.60 -8.09
C ALA A 52 6.42 -14.17 -8.14
N GLU A 53 7.14 -13.80 -9.20
CA GLU A 53 7.65 -12.43 -9.41
C GLU A 53 6.54 -11.42 -9.69
N SER A 54 5.47 -11.79 -10.42
CA SER A 54 4.33 -10.91 -10.64
C SER A 54 3.54 -10.68 -9.36
N VAL A 55 3.31 -11.73 -8.55
CA VAL A 55 2.66 -11.61 -7.23
C VAL A 55 3.51 -10.73 -6.30
N ASN A 56 4.83 -10.85 -6.36
CA ASN A 56 5.74 -10.05 -5.54
C ASN A 56 5.79 -8.57 -6.00
N ARG A 57 5.59 -8.29 -7.30
CA ARG A 57 5.53 -6.91 -7.83
C ARG A 57 4.25 -6.20 -7.38
N ASP A 58 3.11 -6.88 -7.42
CA ASP A 58 1.82 -6.33 -6.97
C ASP A 58 1.80 -6.12 -5.45
N ALA A 59 2.43 -7.02 -4.68
CA ALA A 59 2.58 -6.87 -3.24
C ALA A 59 3.37 -5.60 -2.85
N ARG A 60 4.46 -5.29 -3.56
CA ARG A 60 5.28 -4.08 -3.30
C ARG A 60 4.54 -2.77 -3.57
N VAL A 61 3.73 -2.73 -4.63
CA VAL A 61 2.90 -1.55 -4.94
C VAL A 61 1.80 -1.38 -3.87
N LEU A 62 1.23 -2.49 -3.40
CA LEU A 62 0.22 -2.48 -2.34
C LEU A 62 0.82 -2.01 -1.01
N GLU A 63 2.00 -2.49 -0.64
CA GLU A 63 2.75 -2.07 0.55
C GLU A 63 3.09 -0.57 0.50
N ALA A 64 3.65 -0.10 -0.62
CA ALA A 64 3.91 1.34 -0.82
C ALA A 64 2.62 2.18 -0.78
N GLY A 65 1.50 1.64 -1.25
CA GLY A 65 0.18 2.26 -1.15
C GLY A 65 -0.35 2.32 0.29
N PHE A 66 -0.06 1.32 1.12
CA PHE A 66 -0.39 1.35 2.54
C PHE A 66 0.44 2.38 3.30
N ASP A 67 1.75 2.46 3.02
CA ASP A 67 2.64 3.47 3.59
C ASP A 67 2.20 4.88 3.22
N ALA A 68 1.82 5.09 1.96
CA ALA A 68 1.24 6.33 1.47
C ALA A 68 0.01 6.78 2.27
N LEU A 69 -0.91 5.84 2.53
CA LEU A 69 -2.15 6.11 3.28
C LEU A 69 -1.88 6.35 4.76
N ALA A 70 -0.86 5.70 5.33
CA ALA A 70 -0.40 5.95 6.68
C ALA A 70 0.12 7.38 6.85
N LEU A 71 0.87 7.91 5.88
CA LEU A 71 1.31 9.31 5.88
C LEU A 71 0.13 10.29 5.90
N LEU A 72 -0.97 9.94 5.20
CA LEU A 72 -2.22 10.70 5.21
C LEU A 72 -3.05 10.52 6.49
N HIS A 73 -2.56 9.76 7.48
CA HIS A 73 -3.27 9.39 8.71
C HIS A 73 -4.64 8.74 8.41
N ILE A 74 -4.68 7.92 7.36
CA ILE A 74 -5.85 7.12 7.00
C ILE A 74 -5.68 5.73 7.60
N GLY A 75 -6.56 5.39 8.55
CA GLY A 75 -6.67 4.04 9.08
C GLY A 75 -7.35 3.13 8.05
N LEU A 76 -6.84 1.92 7.86
CA LEU A 76 -7.43 0.90 7.00
C LEU A 76 -7.69 -0.34 7.82
N VAL A 77 -8.93 -0.82 7.77
CA VAL A 77 -9.34 -2.07 8.39
C VAL A 77 -9.98 -2.93 7.31
N LEU A 78 -9.42 -4.10 7.08
CA LEU A 78 -10.02 -5.13 6.24
C LEU A 78 -10.86 -6.04 7.13
N CYS A 79 -12.14 -6.17 6.81
CA CYS A 79 -13.08 -7.02 7.52
C CYS A 79 -13.73 -8.02 6.57
N ALA A 80 -14.16 -9.16 7.10
CA ALA A 80 -15.17 -9.99 6.45
C ALA A 80 -16.55 -9.31 6.49
N ALA A 81 -17.50 -9.77 5.67
CA ALA A 81 -18.85 -9.21 5.59
C ALA A 81 -19.66 -9.28 6.89
N ASP A 82 -19.27 -10.15 7.84
CA ASP A 82 -19.86 -10.23 9.18
C ASP A 82 -19.23 -9.23 10.18
N GLY A 83 -18.19 -8.49 9.76
CA GLY A 83 -17.47 -7.52 10.59
C GLY A 83 -16.25 -8.08 11.32
N ARG A 84 -15.87 -9.36 11.09
CA ARG A 84 -14.62 -9.92 11.64
C ARG A 84 -13.42 -9.25 11.00
N VAL A 85 -12.51 -8.72 11.81
CA VAL A 85 -11.29 -8.06 11.32
C VAL A 85 -10.31 -9.12 10.80
N ILE A 86 -9.84 -8.91 9.56
CA ILE A 86 -8.85 -9.74 8.87
C ILE A 86 -7.46 -9.10 9.00
N GLY A 87 -7.38 -7.77 8.90
CA GLY A 87 -6.13 -7.03 9.05
C GLY A 87 -6.36 -5.53 9.17
N ALA A 88 -5.36 -4.82 9.64
CA ALA A 88 -5.37 -3.37 9.80
C ALA A 88 -3.97 -2.78 9.53
N ASN A 89 -3.91 -1.50 9.16
CA ASN A 89 -2.63 -0.76 9.13
C ASN A 89 -2.33 -0.12 10.49
N GLU A 90 -1.10 0.39 10.66
CA GLU A 90 -0.62 1.00 11.90
C GLU A 90 -1.54 2.13 12.42
N ILE A 91 -2.07 2.96 11.51
CA ILE A 91 -2.96 4.07 11.86
C ILE A 91 -4.30 3.55 12.38
N ALA A 92 -4.86 2.51 11.77
CA ALA A 92 -6.08 1.89 12.27
C ALA A 92 -5.86 1.26 13.64
N ASP A 93 -4.74 0.58 13.85
CA ASP A 93 -4.41 -0.01 15.16
C ASP A 93 -4.30 1.07 16.26
N GLU A 94 -3.68 2.21 15.97
CA GLU A 94 -3.62 3.35 16.90
C GLU A 94 -5.03 3.85 17.25
N ILE A 95 -5.89 4.07 16.24
CA ILE A 95 -7.28 4.52 16.45
C ILE A 95 -8.08 3.50 17.27
N LEU A 96 -7.99 2.22 16.92
CA LEU A 96 -8.72 1.13 17.56
C LEU A 96 -8.26 0.89 19.01
N SER A 97 -6.96 1.03 19.27
CA SER A 97 -6.38 0.88 20.62
C SER A 97 -6.82 1.98 21.59
N THR A 98 -7.16 3.17 21.06
CA THR A 98 -7.68 4.30 21.85
C THR A 98 -9.08 4.01 22.43
N ARG A 99 -9.86 3.14 21.78
CA ARG A 99 -11.24 2.77 22.17
C ARG A 99 -12.15 3.98 22.38
N ASP A 100 -11.97 5.02 21.58
CA ASP A 100 -12.84 6.21 21.55
C ASP A 100 -13.63 6.22 20.25
N GLY A 101 -14.82 5.62 20.29
CA GLY A 101 -15.75 5.56 19.16
C GLY A 101 -15.67 4.28 18.33
N LEU A 102 -14.48 3.71 18.12
CA LEU A 102 -14.26 2.48 17.36
C LEU A 102 -13.28 1.57 18.12
N GLU A 103 -13.51 0.26 18.10
CA GLU A 103 -12.65 -0.74 18.74
C GLU A 103 -12.76 -2.11 18.06
N VAL A 104 -11.85 -3.02 18.39
CA VAL A 104 -11.98 -4.45 18.08
C VAL A 104 -12.39 -5.19 19.35
N SER A 105 -13.47 -5.96 19.28
CA SER A 105 -13.94 -6.79 20.39
C SER A 105 -12.94 -7.90 20.71
N GLN A 106 -13.06 -8.52 21.88
CA GLN A 106 -12.22 -9.65 22.26
C GLN A 106 -12.33 -10.83 21.27
N ASP A 107 -13.50 -11.01 20.66
CA ASP A 107 -13.75 -12.01 19.62
C ASP A 107 -13.27 -11.61 18.21
N GLY A 108 -12.58 -10.47 18.06
CA GLY A 108 -12.00 -10.03 16.79
C GLY A 108 -12.94 -9.29 15.84
N PHE A 109 -14.07 -8.76 16.31
CA PHE A 109 -15.03 -8.03 15.47
C PHE A 109 -14.85 -6.52 15.59
N LEU A 110 -15.02 -5.80 14.49
CA LEU A 110 -15.04 -4.34 14.49
C LEU A 110 -16.34 -3.84 15.16
N ARG A 111 -16.20 -2.99 16.17
CA ARG A 111 -17.30 -2.41 16.96
C ARG A 111 -17.18 -0.89 17.01
N ALA A 112 -18.31 -0.22 17.07
CA ALA A 112 -18.42 1.20 17.31
C ALA A 112 -19.08 1.51 18.67
N SER A 113 -19.06 2.77 19.06
CA SER A 113 -19.80 3.26 20.23
C SER A 113 -21.29 2.94 20.11
N GLN A 114 -21.98 2.81 21.25
CA GLN A 114 -23.34 2.27 21.32
C GLN A 114 -24.34 2.93 20.36
N GLU A 115 -24.21 4.24 20.11
CA GLU A 115 -25.07 4.99 19.19
C GLU A 115 -24.79 4.68 17.70
N SER A 116 -23.55 4.29 17.37
CA SER A 116 -23.07 4.05 16.00
C SER A 116 -22.91 2.55 15.67
N GLU A 117 -23.04 1.66 16.65
CA GLU A 117 -22.86 0.20 16.51
C GLU A 117 -23.81 -0.44 15.49
N ARG A 118 -25.12 -0.21 15.63
CA ARG A 118 -26.11 -0.76 14.70
C ARG A 118 -25.93 -0.24 13.27
N PRO A 119 -25.77 1.08 13.04
CA PRO A 119 -25.45 1.59 11.71
C PRO A 119 -24.18 0.97 11.12
N LEU A 120 -23.11 0.82 11.90
CA LEU A 120 -21.86 0.23 11.43
C LEU A 120 -22.08 -1.22 10.94
N GLN A 121 -22.66 -2.07 11.77
CA GLN A 121 -22.92 -3.47 11.41
C GLN A 121 -23.78 -3.60 10.16
N GLN A 122 -24.85 -2.80 10.06
CA GLN A 122 -25.75 -2.81 8.92
C GLN A 122 -25.03 -2.41 7.63
N LEU A 123 -24.23 -1.36 7.66
CA LEU A 123 -23.48 -0.89 6.49
C LEU A 123 -22.40 -1.87 6.07
N VAL A 124 -21.64 -2.44 7.01
CA VAL A 124 -20.63 -3.47 6.71
C VAL A 124 -21.27 -4.69 6.04
N GLN A 125 -22.38 -5.20 6.60
CA GLN A 125 -23.09 -6.34 6.01
C GLN A 125 -23.72 -5.99 4.64
N GLN A 126 -24.33 -4.82 4.51
CA GLN A 126 -24.92 -4.35 3.25
C GLN A 126 -23.86 -4.28 2.15
N VAL A 127 -22.72 -3.66 2.45
CA VAL A 127 -21.61 -3.52 1.50
C VAL A 127 -20.99 -4.87 1.16
N GLY A 128 -20.72 -5.71 2.16
CA GLY A 128 -20.17 -7.05 1.96
C GLY A 128 -21.09 -7.99 1.17
N ASN A 129 -22.41 -7.82 1.26
CA ASN A 129 -23.36 -8.61 0.47
C ASN A 129 -23.41 -8.17 -1.01
N ARG A 130 -23.18 -6.88 -1.29
CA ARG A 130 -23.22 -6.29 -2.63
C ARG A 130 -21.95 -6.53 -3.45
N THR A 131 -20.89 -7.08 -2.86
CA THR A 131 -19.65 -7.48 -3.57
C THR A 131 -19.92 -8.45 -4.73
N ARG A 132 -21.07 -9.13 -4.74
CA ARG A 132 -21.51 -10.04 -5.83
C ARG A 132 -22.02 -9.34 -7.09
N ASP A 133 -22.49 -8.10 -6.98
CA ASP A 133 -23.23 -7.44 -8.06
C ASP A 133 -22.34 -6.53 -8.94
N GLY A 134 -21.02 -6.53 -8.70
CA GLY A 134 -20.05 -5.73 -9.47
C GLY A 134 -20.17 -4.21 -9.27
N GLY A 135 -21.02 -3.76 -8.34
CA GLY A 135 -21.21 -2.35 -8.02
C GLY A 135 -20.16 -1.82 -7.05
N LEU A 136 -19.50 -0.71 -7.41
CA LEU A 136 -18.67 0.11 -6.52
C LEU A 136 -19.55 0.85 -5.50
N VAL A 137 -20.14 0.10 -4.56
CA VAL A 137 -20.93 0.68 -3.47
C VAL A 137 -19.99 1.15 -2.37
N SER A 138 -20.05 2.44 -2.08
CA SER A 138 -19.33 3.08 -1.00
C SER A 138 -20.34 3.75 -0.09
N GLU A 139 -20.30 3.40 1.19
CA GLU A 139 -21.13 4.01 2.22
C GLU A 139 -20.26 4.84 3.16
N VAL A 140 -20.82 5.91 3.72
CA VAL A 140 -20.12 6.79 4.66
C VAL A 140 -20.84 6.76 6.00
N LEU A 141 -20.08 6.61 7.09
CA LEU A 141 -20.61 6.63 8.44
C LEU A 141 -19.80 7.57 9.33
N ALA A 142 -20.49 8.46 10.05
CA ALA A 142 -19.89 9.24 11.12
C ALA A 142 -20.03 8.49 12.45
N VAL A 143 -18.90 8.18 13.09
CA VAL A 143 -18.87 7.48 14.38
C VAL A 143 -18.61 8.47 15.50
N LYS A 144 -19.55 8.58 16.43
CA LYS A 144 -19.45 9.53 17.54
C LYS A 144 -18.40 9.09 18.57
N ARG A 145 -17.70 10.09 19.10
CA ARG A 145 -16.68 9.97 20.15
C ARG A 145 -17.10 10.70 21.41
N LYS A 146 -16.54 10.32 22.56
CA LYS A 146 -16.93 10.89 23.86
C LYS A 146 -16.44 12.33 24.06
N ARG A 147 -15.23 12.65 23.55
CA ARG A 147 -14.54 13.93 23.82
C ARG A 147 -13.93 14.60 22.60
N LYS A 148 -14.11 14.03 21.41
CA LYS A 148 -13.51 14.50 20.15
C LYS A 148 -14.56 14.58 19.04
N ARG A 149 -14.22 15.24 17.93
CA ARG A 149 -15.07 15.28 16.71
C ARG A 149 -15.35 13.85 16.21
N PRO A 150 -16.47 13.55 15.54
CA PRO A 150 -16.72 12.21 15.02
C PRO A 150 -15.59 11.68 14.11
N LEU A 151 -15.35 10.37 14.14
CA LEU A 151 -14.55 9.70 13.11
C LEU A 151 -15.39 9.59 11.84
N THR A 152 -14.75 9.69 10.67
CA THR A 152 -15.40 9.46 9.38
C THR A 152 -14.96 8.10 8.85
N LEU A 153 -15.91 7.20 8.65
CA LEU A 153 -15.70 5.90 8.03
C LEU A 153 -16.15 5.93 6.58
N LEU A 154 -15.32 5.41 5.69
CA LEU A 154 -15.67 5.06 4.32
C LEU A 154 -15.66 3.54 4.21
N ILE A 155 -16.83 2.94 3.99
CA ILE A 155 -17.03 1.49 3.95
C ILE A 155 -17.22 1.09 2.50
N ARG A 156 -16.33 0.24 1.98
CA ARG A 156 -16.33 -0.20 0.58
C ARG A 156 -16.21 -1.70 0.46
N ALA A 157 -16.87 -2.23 -0.57
CA ALA A 157 -16.65 -3.60 -0.99
C ALA A 157 -15.21 -3.72 -1.49
N SER A 158 -14.49 -4.73 -1.00
CA SER A 158 -13.16 -5.07 -1.49
C SER A 158 -13.26 -6.32 -2.35
N HIS A 159 -12.81 -6.23 -3.59
CA HIS A 159 -12.64 -7.37 -4.50
C HIS A 159 -11.25 -8.00 -4.37
N ALA A 160 -10.43 -7.54 -3.41
CA ALA A 160 -9.11 -8.11 -3.18
C ALA A 160 -9.28 -9.59 -2.78
N THR A 161 -8.81 -10.47 -3.65
CA THR A 161 -8.73 -11.92 -3.46
C THR A 161 -7.60 -12.23 -2.46
N VAL A 162 -7.75 -11.78 -1.22
CA VAL A 162 -6.78 -12.03 -0.14
C VAL A 162 -7.06 -13.37 0.57
N ALA A 163 -8.24 -13.95 0.34
CA ALA A 163 -8.62 -15.26 0.85
C ALA A 163 -9.31 -16.09 -0.24
N ALA A 164 -9.35 -17.40 -0.02
CA ALA A 164 -9.87 -18.41 -0.93
C ALA A 164 -11.16 -17.99 -1.65
N GLU A 165 -11.32 -18.44 -2.91
CA GLU A 165 -12.44 -18.11 -3.79
C GLU A 165 -13.79 -18.04 -3.04
N GLY A 166 -14.37 -16.84 -2.93
CA GLY A 166 -15.72 -16.62 -2.42
C GLY A 166 -15.87 -15.77 -1.14
N GLU A 167 -14.78 -15.39 -0.48
CA GLU A 167 -14.86 -14.52 0.70
C GLU A 167 -15.23 -13.06 0.34
N ARG A 168 -16.22 -12.53 1.05
CA ARG A 168 -16.76 -11.18 0.88
C ARG A 168 -16.03 -10.23 1.82
N ASN A 169 -15.10 -9.47 1.27
CA ASN A 169 -14.29 -8.54 2.03
C ASN A 169 -14.87 -7.11 1.98
N VAL A 170 -14.73 -6.41 3.09
CA VAL A 170 -15.14 -5.02 3.27
C VAL A 170 -13.92 -4.25 3.75
N LEU A 171 -13.55 -3.22 2.99
CA LEU A 171 -12.53 -2.27 3.38
C LEU A 171 -13.19 -1.10 4.10
N VAL A 172 -12.78 -0.86 5.35
CA VAL A 172 -13.20 0.28 6.16
C VAL A 172 -12.02 1.24 6.25
N MET A 173 -12.14 2.41 5.63
CA MET A 173 -11.18 3.49 5.80
C MET A 173 -11.65 4.42 6.92
N VAL A 174 -10.75 4.78 7.83
CA VAL A 174 -11.02 5.58 9.02
C VAL A 174 -10.23 6.88 8.92
N MET A 175 -10.93 8.01 8.98
CA MET A 175 -10.31 9.34 9.05
C MET A 175 -10.67 10.01 10.36
N ASP A 176 -9.67 10.44 11.10
CA ASP A 176 -9.83 11.30 12.27
C ASP A 176 -9.64 12.77 11.86
N SER A 177 -10.75 13.50 11.77
CA SER A 177 -10.75 14.94 11.46
C SER A 177 -10.08 15.82 12.53
N ALA A 178 -9.77 15.28 13.71
CA ALA A 178 -9.05 15.96 14.77
C ALA A 178 -7.54 15.74 14.71
N LEU A 179 -7.04 14.85 13.84
CA LEU A 179 -5.60 14.68 13.65
C LEU A 179 -5.07 15.86 12.83
N PRO A 180 -4.15 16.65 13.39
CA PRO A 180 -3.61 17.79 12.70
C PRO A 180 -2.69 17.30 11.59
N VAL A 181 -2.75 18.02 10.46
CA VAL A 181 -1.98 17.79 9.24
C VAL A 181 -0.48 18.13 9.49
N ARG A 182 0.17 17.56 10.50
CA ARG A 182 1.44 18.09 11.05
C ARG A 182 2.68 17.80 10.19
N ALA A 183 2.60 16.90 9.22
CA ALA A 183 3.75 16.41 8.46
C ALA A 183 3.86 16.99 7.04
N ILE A 184 3.57 18.30 6.86
CA ILE A 184 3.64 18.94 5.53
C ILE A 184 4.43 20.27 5.52
N GLU A 185 5.04 20.70 6.63
CA GLU A 185 5.79 21.97 6.60
C GLU A 185 6.96 21.88 5.59
N SER A 186 7.77 20.81 5.65
CA SER A 186 8.91 20.61 4.75
C SER A 186 8.49 20.48 3.30
N GLU A 187 7.41 19.77 3.06
CA GLU A 187 6.91 19.39 1.74
C GLU A 187 6.23 20.59 1.07
N LEU A 188 5.46 21.40 1.82
CA LEU A 188 4.93 22.67 1.31
C LEU A 188 6.06 23.66 0.97
N ARG A 189 7.14 23.67 1.75
CA ARG A 189 8.31 24.50 1.46
C ARG A 189 9.00 24.07 0.18
N GLN A 190 9.17 22.76 -0.04
CA GLN A 190 9.75 22.24 -1.28
C GLN A 190 8.84 22.49 -2.48
N LEU A 191 7.54 22.22 -2.35
CA LEU A 191 6.58 22.28 -3.44
C LEU A 191 6.30 23.71 -3.93
N PHE A 192 6.22 24.67 -3.00
CA PHE A 192 5.85 26.06 -3.31
C PHE A 192 6.96 27.08 -3.03
N GLY A 193 8.14 26.63 -2.62
CA GLY A 193 9.25 27.52 -2.25
C GLY A 193 8.95 28.40 -1.03
N PHE A 194 8.11 27.93 -0.09
CA PHE A 194 7.78 28.68 1.12
C PHE A 194 8.98 28.80 2.06
N SER A 195 9.06 29.91 2.79
CA SER A 195 9.89 30.00 4.00
C SER A 195 9.23 29.24 5.16
N SER A 196 9.97 28.95 6.23
CA SER A 196 9.40 28.28 7.41
C SER A 196 8.22 29.06 7.99
N MET A 197 8.34 30.40 8.08
CA MET A 197 7.26 31.25 8.57
C MET A 197 6.00 31.19 7.69
N GLU A 198 6.18 31.19 6.37
CA GLU A 198 5.07 31.08 5.41
C GLU A 198 4.40 29.71 5.44
N ALA A 199 5.19 28.63 5.56
CA ALA A 199 4.68 27.28 5.65
C ALA A 199 3.86 27.08 6.93
N ARG A 200 4.34 27.56 8.07
CA ARG A 200 3.58 27.53 9.34
C ARG A 200 2.27 28.31 9.24
N LEU A 201 2.29 29.51 8.65
CA LEU A 201 1.05 30.26 8.40
C LEU A 201 0.09 29.48 7.49
N ALA A 202 0.59 28.89 6.40
CA ALA A 202 -0.23 28.08 5.50
C ALA A 202 -0.87 26.88 6.21
N MET A 203 -0.14 26.23 7.12
CA MET A 203 -0.64 25.09 7.90
C MET A 203 -1.81 25.45 8.83
N LEU A 204 -1.74 26.60 9.50
CA LEU A 204 -2.84 27.09 10.36
C LEU A 204 -4.07 27.46 9.51
N LEU A 205 -3.86 28.13 8.38
CA LEU A 205 -4.94 28.46 7.44
C LEU A 205 -5.64 27.21 6.87
N ILE A 206 -4.92 26.10 6.69
CA ILE A 206 -5.50 24.81 6.26
C ILE A 206 -6.35 24.17 7.37
N GLN A 207 -5.97 24.36 8.63
CA GLN A 207 -6.75 23.87 9.79
C GLN A 207 -8.08 24.64 9.95
N GLY A 208 -8.20 25.78 9.26
CA GLY A 208 -9.40 26.60 9.23
C GLY A 208 -9.33 27.82 10.14
N ASP A 209 -8.17 28.08 10.74
CA ASP A 209 -7.96 29.22 11.64
C ASP A 209 -8.08 30.55 10.88
N GLU A 210 -8.63 31.56 11.54
CA GLU A 210 -8.65 32.91 11.00
C GLU A 210 -7.24 33.51 11.00
N LEU A 211 -6.96 34.45 10.08
CA LEU A 211 -5.63 35.08 10.00
C LEU A 211 -5.21 35.74 11.32
N GLU A 212 -6.16 36.23 12.10
CA GLU A 212 -5.91 36.84 13.40
C GLU A 212 -5.44 35.82 14.43
N GLU A 213 -6.11 34.67 14.51
CA GLU A 213 -5.72 33.52 15.35
C GLU A 213 -4.36 32.99 14.94
N CYS A 214 -4.12 32.83 13.63
CA CYS A 214 -2.83 32.44 13.09
C CYS A 214 -1.70 33.39 13.54
N CYS A 215 -1.96 34.71 13.53
CA CYS A 215 -0.97 35.69 13.95
C CYS A 215 -0.67 35.61 15.45
N GLN A 216 -1.69 35.35 16.27
CA GLN A 216 -1.55 35.16 17.70
C GLN A 216 -0.71 33.93 18.02
N GLU A 217 -1.04 32.79 17.40
CA GLU A 217 -0.31 31.53 17.59
C GLU A 217 1.15 31.64 17.15
N LEU A 218 1.40 32.35 16.04
CA LEU A 218 2.73 32.57 15.51
C LEU A 218 3.49 33.72 16.19
N ALA A 219 2.89 34.40 17.17
CA ALA A 219 3.43 35.56 17.87
C ALA A 219 3.93 36.69 16.92
N ILE A 220 3.16 36.98 15.87
CA ILE A 220 3.45 38.06 14.91
C ILE A 220 2.35 39.11 14.86
N ARG A 221 2.68 40.32 14.39
CA ARG A 221 1.69 41.37 14.15
C ARG A 221 0.80 41.01 12.95
N ARG A 222 -0.47 41.41 13.01
CA ARG A 222 -1.43 41.25 11.89
C ARG A 222 -0.91 41.82 10.57
N SER A 223 -0.22 42.96 10.60
CA SER A 223 0.40 43.56 9.41
C SER A 223 1.48 42.65 8.77
N THR A 224 2.27 41.98 9.61
CA THR A 224 3.25 40.98 9.19
C THR A 224 2.57 39.73 8.64
N GLY A 225 1.50 39.24 9.29
CA GLY A 225 0.69 38.13 8.79
C GLY A 225 0.08 38.41 7.41
N CYS A 226 -0.53 39.59 7.22
CA CYS A 226 -1.01 40.04 5.92
C CYS A 226 0.10 40.09 4.85
N THR A 227 1.32 40.44 5.24
CA THR A 227 2.48 40.46 4.33
C THR A 227 2.87 39.04 3.92
N HIS A 228 2.93 38.10 4.86
CA HIS A 228 3.17 36.68 4.54
C HIS A 228 2.05 36.09 3.67
N LEU A 229 0.78 36.41 3.96
CA LEU A 229 -0.35 35.95 3.15
C LEU A 229 -0.27 36.44 1.69
N LYS A 230 0.12 37.70 1.47
CA LYS A 230 0.38 38.23 0.11
C LYS A 230 1.53 37.50 -0.59
N ARG A 231 2.57 37.11 0.14
CA ARG A 231 3.68 36.32 -0.42
C ARG A 231 3.24 34.91 -0.78
N LEU A 232 2.40 34.28 0.04
CA LEU A 232 1.78 32.99 -0.27
C LEU A 232 1.00 33.08 -1.58
N PHE A 233 0.11 34.06 -1.72
CA PHE A 233 -0.62 34.32 -2.97
C PHE A 233 0.29 34.49 -4.19
N LYS A 234 1.38 35.25 -4.04
CA LYS A 234 2.35 35.43 -5.12
C LYS A 234 3.06 34.13 -5.50
N LYS A 235 3.46 33.33 -4.51
CA LYS A 235 4.19 32.06 -4.74
C LYS A 235 3.29 30.96 -5.31
N THR A 236 2.00 30.98 -4.98
CA THR A 236 1.04 29.97 -5.46
C THR A 236 0.21 30.40 -6.66
N GLY A 237 0.30 31.67 -7.08
CA GLY A 237 -0.47 32.20 -8.21
C GLY A 237 -1.98 32.33 -7.95
N VAL A 238 -2.41 32.33 -6.69
CA VAL A 238 -3.83 32.48 -6.31
C VAL A 238 -4.08 33.86 -5.71
N HIS A 239 -5.35 34.29 -5.67
CA HIS A 239 -5.69 35.64 -5.23
C HIS A 239 -6.60 35.69 -3.99
N ARG A 240 -7.12 34.55 -3.54
CA ARG A 240 -8.03 34.45 -2.39
C ARG A 240 -7.56 33.39 -1.40
N GLN A 241 -7.79 33.62 -0.11
CA GLN A 241 -7.44 32.68 0.95
C GLN A 241 -8.12 31.32 0.73
N SER A 242 -9.40 31.29 0.34
CA SER A 242 -10.10 30.04 0.03
C SER A 242 -9.48 29.29 -1.16
N GLN A 243 -8.96 30.00 -2.17
CA GLN A 243 -8.25 29.39 -3.29
C GLN A 243 -6.90 28.83 -2.86
N LEU A 244 -6.18 29.55 -1.98
CA LEU A 244 -4.94 29.07 -1.38
C LEU A 244 -5.19 27.78 -0.58
N VAL A 245 -6.16 27.78 0.33
CA VAL A 245 -6.51 26.58 1.13
C VAL A 245 -6.91 25.41 0.23
N THR A 246 -7.73 25.64 -0.79
CA THR A 246 -8.12 24.59 -1.75
C THR A 246 -6.93 24.03 -2.52
N LEU A 247 -6.02 24.89 -2.99
CA LEU A 247 -4.81 24.46 -3.69
C LEU A 247 -3.93 23.63 -2.77
N LEU A 248 -3.69 24.11 -1.56
CA LEU A 248 -2.87 23.41 -0.57
C LEU A 248 -3.48 22.04 -0.27
N LEU A 249 -4.78 21.94 0.06
CA LEU A 249 -5.44 20.65 0.31
C LEU A 249 -5.34 19.66 -0.85
N LYS A 250 -5.42 20.13 -2.10
CA LYS A 250 -5.22 19.28 -3.29
C LYS A 250 -3.77 18.82 -3.45
N SER A 251 -2.82 19.67 -3.09
CA SER A 251 -1.39 19.40 -3.17
C SER A 251 -0.87 18.59 -1.99
N ILE A 252 -1.55 18.62 -0.86
CA ILE A 252 -1.23 17.89 0.37
C ILE A 252 -1.15 16.38 0.10
N GLY A 253 -2.07 15.83 -0.68
CA GLY A 253 -2.02 14.42 -1.08
C GLY A 253 -0.73 14.04 -1.80
N LEU A 254 -0.16 14.93 -2.62
CA LEU A 254 1.11 14.71 -3.31
C LEU A 254 2.32 15.04 -2.43
N ALA A 255 2.19 16.02 -1.54
CA ALA A 255 3.22 16.41 -0.58
C ALA A 255 3.50 15.26 0.40
N TYR A 256 2.47 14.61 0.93
CA TYR A 256 2.60 13.40 1.74
C TYR A 256 3.28 12.25 0.98
N LEU A 257 2.98 12.08 -0.31
CA LEU A 257 3.63 11.04 -1.13
C LEU A 257 5.08 11.37 -1.49
N GLY A 258 5.48 12.65 -1.47
CA GLY A 258 6.87 13.07 -1.71
C GLY A 258 7.85 12.53 -0.65
N GLY A 259 7.37 12.20 0.55
CA GLY A 259 8.15 11.54 1.61
C GLY A 259 8.47 10.07 1.34
N LEU A 260 7.76 9.39 0.43
CA LEU A 260 8.07 8.02 0.02
C LEU A 260 9.45 7.91 -0.63
N GLY A 261 9.91 8.95 -1.33
CA GLY A 261 11.24 8.96 -1.94
C GLY A 261 12.39 8.83 -0.94
N ALA A 262 12.22 9.35 0.29
CA ALA A 262 13.24 9.27 1.32
C ALA A 262 13.25 7.93 2.06
N LYS A 263 12.08 7.30 2.26
CA LYS A 263 11.96 5.98 2.91
C LYS A 263 12.26 4.82 1.96
N LEU A 264 11.85 4.88 0.69
CA LEU A 264 12.17 3.86 -0.32
C LEU A 264 13.68 3.78 -0.61
N ALA A 265 14.40 4.91 -0.55
CA ALA A 265 15.86 4.95 -0.69
C ALA A 265 16.60 4.21 0.44
N SER A 266 15.96 4.01 1.60
CA SER A 266 16.54 3.29 2.73
C SER A 266 16.34 1.76 2.64
N VAL A 267 15.31 1.31 1.90
CA VAL A 267 15.01 -0.12 1.68
C VAL A 267 15.91 -0.72 0.57
N GLU A 268 16.47 0.11 -0.32
CA GLU A 268 17.43 -0.31 -1.35
C GLU A 268 18.84 -0.62 -0.84
N SER A 269 19.09 -0.51 0.48
CA SER A 269 20.40 -0.80 1.10
C SER A 269 20.41 -2.12 1.88
N LEU A 270 19.95 -3.20 1.26
CA LEU A 270 20.34 -4.57 1.65
C LEU A 270 21.60 -4.94 0.86
N PRO A 271 22.65 -5.47 1.51
CA PRO A 271 23.93 -5.72 0.84
C PRO A 271 23.73 -6.75 -0.28
N ALA A 272 24.24 -6.41 -1.46
CA ALA A 272 24.41 -7.34 -2.57
C ALA A 272 25.00 -8.65 -2.04
N GLU A 273 24.38 -9.75 -2.42
CA GLU A 273 24.76 -11.10 -2.05
C GLU A 273 26.27 -11.34 -2.22
N ASP A 274 26.81 -12.04 -1.24
CA ASP A 274 28.21 -12.43 -1.10
C ASP A 274 28.78 -13.03 -2.41
N PRO A 275 29.87 -12.49 -2.98
CA PRO A 275 30.46 -12.98 -4.24
C PRO A 275 31.06 -14.40 -4.15
N ALA A 276 30.95 -15.08 -3.02
CA ALA A 276 31.42 -16.45 -2.83
C ALA A 276 30.53 -17.53 -3.48
N VAL A 277 29.30 -17.23 -3.92
CA VAL A 277 28.39 -18.24 -4.53
C VAL A 277 28.56 -18.36 -6.05
N GLN A 278 29.34 -17.49 -6.70
CA GLN A 278 29.47 -17.43 -8.17
C GLN A 278 30.62 -18.27 -8.77
N ARG A 279 31.09 -19.30 -8.06
CA ARG A 279 32.19 -20.18 -8.52
C ARG A 279 31.89 -21.69 -8.41
N VAL A 280 30.72 -22.14 -8.82
CA VAL A 280 30.57 -23.51 -9.33
C VAL A 280 29.59 -23.48 -10.50
N GLY A 281 30.03 -23.87 -11.70
CA GLY A 281 29.12 -24.14 -12.82
C GLY A 281 29.21 -23.22 -14.05
N ARG A 282 30.39 -22.70 -14.40
CA ARG A 282 30.69 -22.26 -15.78
C ARG A 282 31.79 -23.14 -16.35
N SER A 283 31.43 -24.33 -16.79
CA SER A 283 32.19 -25.07 -17.80
C SER A 283 31.40 -25.02 -19.10
N GLN A 284 32.05 -24.39 -20.08
CA GLN A 284 31.63 -24.16 -21.45
C GLN A 284 31.16 -25.46 -22.13
N ILE A 285 30.04 -25.39 -22.84
CA ILE A 285 29.85 -26.18 -24.06
C ILE A 285 29.34 -25.21 -25.13
N THR A 286 30.25 -24.83 -26.01
CA THR A 286 29.97 -24.27 -27.34
C THR A 286 29.69 -25.46 -28.28
N PHE A 287 28.77 -25.31 -29.23
CA PHE A 287 28.54 -26.26 -30.33
C PHE A 287 29.80 -26.49 -31.17
#